data_AF-A0A7U7AYQ1-F1
#
_entry.id   AF-A0A7U7AYQ1-F1
#
_cell.length_a   1.000
_cell.length_b   1.000
_cell.length_c   1.000
_cell.angle_alpha   90.00
_cell.angle_beta   90.00
_cell.angle_gamma   90.00
#
_symmetry.space_group_name_H-M   'P 1'
#
loop_
_entity.id
_entity.type
_entity.pdbx_description
1 polymer ?
#
loop_
_entity_poly.entity_id
_entity_poly.type
_entity_poly.pdbx_seq_one_letter_code
_entity_poly.pdbx_strand_id
1 'polypeptide(L)'
;MKFPEDLTLVRAVLAGDRQALERLLRRVAKPVWSACRLLTQDEEESQSAFIAVEEALCADGFRRLRPYNGSSRIETFVVLIARDVLAARLLQFFQTDATGKGWSAFERFFEADIRRILARRLPGGDHEDRRQDAYQEICLALVTDNFRRLKAYSGMGSFTGFVVQMVDRLLIDFIRRTSSRRRLPTAILRLGSLDQAIFRYVYWDKVSLSSEALLAAVGRDFNPRPAMAEVNEALERVRKALPPGFDPASGSRAQTISLSECEEMPAGSEEHPSPEQAFLSKEAEKLLSIAATVLRETTETLSEAERLYVRIALSGEGQMPARDVARMMQRPVEEVYKLKQRVMGQLREKLEGHSAVRDWLASV
;
A
#
# COMPACT_ATOMS: atom_id res chain seq x y z
N MET A 1 15.61 -28.70 6.82
CA MET A 1 15.93 -29.87 5.96
C MET A 1 17.10 -29.49 5.08
N LYS A 2 18.17 -30.29 5.01
CA LYS A 2 19.33 -30.02 4.13
C LYS A 2 19.19 -30.85 2.84
N PHE A 3 19.63 -30.32 1.70
CA PHE A 3 19.61 -30.97 0.38
C PHE A 3 21.04 -31.32 -0.07
N PRO A 4 21.61 -32.45 0.39
CA PRO A 4 23.02 -32.77 0.17
C PRO A 4 23.36 -33.08 -1.30
N GLU A 5 22.42 -33.66 -2.05
CA GLU A 5 22.58 -33.94 -3.48
C GLU A 5 22.72 -32.64 -4.29
N ASP A 6 21.87 -31.65 -4.00
CA ASP A 6 21.91 -30.34 -4.63
C ASP A 6 23.23 -29.62 -4.31
N LEU A 7 23.70 -29.71 -3.07
CA LEU A 7 24.98 -29.12 -2.66
C LEU A 7 26.16 -29.79 -3.39
N THR A 8 26.10 -31.10 -3.59
CA THR A 8 27.11 -31.85 -4.34
C THR A 8 27.11 -31.45 -5.81
N LEU A 9 25.93 -31.29 -6.42
CA LEU A 9 25.78 -30.80 -7.79
C LEU A 9 26.40 -29.40 -7.96
N VAL A 10 26.08 -28.46 -7.06
CA VAL A 10 26.63 -27.10 -7.12
C VAL A 10 28.14 -27.10 -6.94
N ARG A 11 28.69 -27.89 -6.00
CA ARG A 11 30.14 -28.00 -5.83
C ARG A 11 30.85 -28.54 -7.07
N ALA A 12 30.26 -29.52 -7.77
CA ALA A 12 30.79 -30.02 -9.03
C ALA A 12 30.79 -28.93 -10.12
N VAL A 13 29.73 -28.12 -10.21
CA VAL A 13 29.69 -26.95 -11.11
C VAL A 13 30.79 -25.93 -10.77
N LEU A 14 30.97 -25.61 -9.48
CA LEU A 14 32.02 -24.70 -9.02
C LEU A 14 33.44 -25.24 -9.30
N ALA A 15 33.60 -26.56 -9.39
CA ALA A 15 34.85 -27.23 -9.76
C ALA A 15 35.08 -27.30 -11.28
N GLY A 16 34.14 -26.81 -12.11
CA GLY A 16 34.26 -26.80 -13.56
C GLY A 16 33.73 -28.05 -14.27
N ASP A 17 32.97 -28.92 -13.59
CA ASP A 17 32.35 -30.09 -14.24
C ASP A 17 31.22 -29.66 -15.19
N ARG A 18 31.46 -29.85 -16.49
CA ARG A 18 30.51 -29.51 -17.56
C ARG A 18 29.22 -30.35 -17.50
N GLN A 19 29.30 -31.63 -17.13
CA GLN A 19 28.12 -32.48 -17.02
C GLN A 19 27.27 -32.09 -15.81
N ALA A 20 27.91 -31.67 -14.71
CA ALA A 20 27.18 -31.08 -13.58
C ALA A 20 26.47 -29.79 -13.97
N LEU A 21 27.11 -28.93 -14.76
CA LEU A 21 26.49 -27.69 -15.25
C LEU A 21 25.27 -27.96 -16.11
N GLU A 22 25.36 -28.86 -17.08
CA GLU A 22 24.21 -29.23 -17.92
C GLU A 22 23.05 -29.80 -17.11
N ARG A 23 23.33 -30.65 -16.12
CA ARG A 23 22.31 -31.19 -15.21
C ARG A 23 21.66 -30.09 -14.38
N LEU A 24 22.45 -29.14 -13.86
CA LEU A 24 21.94 -27.99 -13.12
C LEU A 24 21.02 -27.14 -14.00
N LEU A 25 21.48 -26.73 -15.19
CA LEU A 25 20.72 -25.88 -16.11
C LEU A 25 19.41 -26.55 -16.54
N ARG A 26 19.44 -27.84 -16.93
CA ARG A 26 18.20 -28.58 -17.27
C ARG A 26 17.21 -28.62 -16.10
N ARG A 27 17.71 -28.80 -14.88
CA ARG A 27 16.87 -28.90 -13.68
C ARG A 27 16.22 -27.57 -13.32
N VAL A 28 16.91 -26.45 -13.50
CA VAL A 28 16.40 -25.11 -13.17
C VAL A 28 15.71 -24.40 -14.34
N ALA A 29 15.81 -24.93 -15.56
CA ALA A 29 15.27 -24.31 -16.77
C ALA A 29 13.78 -23.99 -16.64
N LYS A 30 12.94 -24.96 -16.28
CA LYS A 30 11.48 -24.74 -16.14
C LYS A 30 11.11 -23.65 -15.13
N PRO A 31 11.58 -23.68 -13.86
CA PRO A 31 11.24 -22.62 -12.91
C PRO A 31 11.83 -21.25 -13.27
N VAL A 32 13.03 -21.20 -13.87
CA VAL A 32 13.62 -19.94 -14.36
C VAL A 32 12.80 -19.38 -15.54
N TRP A 33 12.39 -20.23 -16.48
CA TRP A 33 11.52 -19.84 -17.59
C TRP A 33 10.20 -19.25 -17.10
N SER A 34 9.55 -19.91 -16.14
CA SER A 34 8.34 -19.39 -15.49
C SER A 34 8.57 -18.01 -14.86
N ALA A 35 9.74 -17.77 -14.24
CA ALA A 35 10.08 -16.46 -13.69
C ALA A 35 10.29 -15.40 -14.79
N CYS A 36 10.88 -15.77 -15.93
CA CYS A 36 11.06 -14.86 -17.08
C CYS A 36 9.71 -14.46 -17.68
N ARG A 37 8.78 -15.41 -17.83
CA ARG A 37 7.40 -15.17 -18.31
C ARG A 37 6.57 -14.29 -17.36
N LEU A 38 6.97 -14.12 -16.10
CA LEU A 38 6.36 -13.15 -15.20
C LEU A 38 6.79 -11.72 -15.51
N LEU A 39 8.02 -11.52 -16.02
CA LEU A 39 8.51 -10.20 -16.40
C LEU A 39 7.80 -9.70 -17.67
N THR A 40 7.68 -10.56 -18.68
CA THR A 40 7.10 -10.22 -19.98
C THR A 40 6.25 -11.38 -20.52
N GLN A 41 5.19 -11.05 -21.27
CA GLN A 41 4.38 -12.05 -21.97
C GLN A 41 4.86 -12.27 -23.42
N ASP A 42 5.77 -11.42 -23.88
CA ASP A 42 6.42 -11.54 -25.17
C ASP A 42 7.44 -12.68 -25.14
N GLU A 43 7.38 -13.55 -26.13
CA GLU A 43 8.18 -14.78 -26.16
C GLU A 43 9.66 -14.47 -26.43
N GLU A 44 9.95 -13.55 -27.36
CA GLU A 44 11.32 -13.16 -27.70
C GLU A 44 12.00 -12.49 -26.51
N GLU A 45 11.30 -11.58 -25.83
CA GLU A 45 11.82 -10.92 -24.64
C GLU A 45 11.97 -11.90 -23.46
N SER A 46 11.08 -12.89 -23.34
CA SER A 46 11.21 -13.96 -22.33
C SER A 46 12.44 -14.83 -22.60
N GLN A 47 12.71 -15.15 -23.86
CA GLN A 47 13.90 -15.88 -24.29
C GLN A 47 15.17 -15.09 -24.04
N SER A 48 15.19 -13.80 -24.38
CA SER A 48 16.30 -12.91 -24.07
C SER A 48 16.56 -12.81 -22.57
N ALA A 49 15.50 -12.72 -21.76
CA ALA A 49 15.60 -12.70 -20.31
C ALA A 49 16.13 -14.02 -19.74
N PHE A 50 15.71 -15.16 -20.28
CA PHE A 50 16.19 -16.48 -19.86
C PHE A 50 17.69 -16.65 -20.14
N ILE A 51 18.15 -16.27 -21.34
CA ILE A 51 19.57 -16.27 -21.71
C ILE A 51 20.37 -15.39 -20.75
N ALA A 52 19.89 -14.18 -20.45
CA ALA A 52 20.56 -13.28 -19.52
C ALA A 52 20.67 -13.87 -18.09
N VAL A 53 19.70 -14.67 -17.65
CA VAL A 53 19.79 -15.38 -16.36
C VAL A 53 20.83 -16.49 -16.42
N GLU A 54 20.89 -17.29 -17.50
CA GLU A 54 21.92 -18.33 -17.67
C GLU A 54 23.33 -17.73 -17.70
N GLU A 55 23.52 -16.65 -18.45
CA GLU A 55 24.78 -15.90 -18.51
C GLU A 55 25.17 -15.36 -17.12
N ALA A 56 24.22 -14.76 -16.40
CA ALA A 56 24.47 -14.25 -15.06
C ALA A 56 24.79 -15.35 -14.03
N LEU A 57 24.24 -16.55 -14.20
CA LEU A 57 24.59 -17.72 -13.38
C LEU A 57 26.00 -18.20 -13.66
N CYS A 58 26.45 -18.16 -14.92
CA CYS A 58 27.78 -18.61 -15.34
C CYS A 58 28.89 -17.56 -15.12
N ALA A 59 28.54 -16.28 -15.03
CA ALA A 59 29.47 -15.17 -14.90
C ALA A 59 30.39 -15.26 -13.65
N ASP A 60 31.58 -14.66 -13.76
CA ASP A 60 32.58 -14.55 -12.69
C ASP A 60 32.93 -15.88 -12.01
N GLY A 61 32.96 -16.98 -12.77
CA GLY A 61 33.19 -18.32 -12.24
C GLY A 61 32.10 -18.73 -11.25
N PHE A 62 30.84 -18.58 -11.68
CA PHE A 62 29.64 -18.94 -10.92
C PHE A 62 29.52 -18.23 -9.57
N ARG A 63 29.94 -16.96 -9.49
CA ARG A 63 29.96 -16.18 -8.24
C ARG A 63 28.63 -16.21 -7.49
N ARG A 64 27.51 -16.18 -8.22
CA ARG A 64 26.15 -16.18 -7.66
C ARG A 64 25.75 -17.52 -7.03
N LEU A 65 26.37 -18.63 -7.43
CA LEU A 65 26.10 -19.95 -6.87
C LEU A 65 26.91 -20.25 -5.60
N ARG A 66 28.04 -19.56 -5.38
CA ARG A 66 28.93 -19.79 -4.22
C ARG A 66 28.26 -19.71 -2.85
N PRO A 67 27.28 -18.81 -2.59
CA PRO A 67 26.59 -18.75 -1.30
C PRO A 67 25.69 -19.96 -1.02
N TYR A 68 25.43 -20.83 -2.00
CA TYR A 68 24.56 -21.98 -1.82
C TYR A 68 25.17 -23.00 -0.83
N ASN A 69 24.46 -23.25 0.25
CA ASN A 69 24.90 -24.11 1.36
C ASN A 69 24.02 -25.37 1.55
N GLY A 70 23.07 -25.62 0.63
CA GLY A 70 22.13 -26.74 0.72
C GLY A 70 20.98 -26.55 1.71
N SER A 71 20.71 -25.34 2.22
CA SER A 71 19.59 -25.08 3.13
C SER A 71 18.22 -25.05 2.46
N SER A 72 18.18 -24.95 1.13
CA SER A 72 16.99 -24.93 0.29
C SER A 72 17.19 -25.80 -0.94
N ARG A 73 16.10 -26.14 -1.64
CA ARG A 73 16.18 -26.75 -2.96
C ARG A 73 16.91 -25.82 -3.93
N ILE A 74 17.75 -26.38 -4.80
CA ILE A 74 18.52 -25.58 -5.75
C ILE A 74 17.64 -24.74 -6.68
N GLU A 75 16.47 -25.25 -7.06
CA GLU A 75 15.50 -24.53 -7.88
C GLU A 75 15.02 -23.27 -7.18
N THR A 76 14.70 -23.35 -5.89
CA THR A 76 14.27 -22.18 -5.10
C THR A 76 15.38 -21.15 -5.01
N PHE A 77 16.62 -21.59 -4.77
CA PHE A 77 17.78 -20.70 -4.69
C PHE A 77 18.06 -20.02 -6.03
N VAL A 78 18.05 -20.76 -7.13
CA VAL A 78 18.28 -20.22 -8.48
C VAL A 78 17.14 -19.30 -8.93
N VAL A 79 15.88 -19.59 -8.56
CA VAL A 79 14.76 -18.67 -8.82
C VAL A 79 14.95 -17.32 -8.12
N LEU A 80 15.52 -17.29 -6.90
CA LEU A 80 15.85 -16.03 -6.23
C LEU A 80 16.94 -15.26 -6.98
N ILE A 81 17.97 -15.95 -7.47
CA ILE A 81 19.00 -15.33 -8.31
C ILE A 81 18.40 -14.79 -9.61
N ALA A 82 17.58 -15.60 -10.29
CA ALA A 82 16.89 -15.20 -11.50
C ALA A 82 16.02 -13.98 -11.25
N ARG A 83 15.28 -13.95 -10.14
CA ARG A 83 14.47 -12.80 -9.73
C ARG A 83 15.30 -11.52 -9.62
N ASP A 84 16.48 -11.59 -9.01
CA ASP A 84 17.36 -10.41 -8.90
C ASP A 84 17.93 -9.94 -10.25
N VAL A 85 18.26 -10.87 -11.16
CA VAL A 85 18.72 -10.54 -12.52
C VAL A 85 17.58 -9.90 -13.33
N LEU A 86 16.39 -10.49 -13.28
CA LEU A 86 15.19 -9.97 -13.95
C LEU A 86 14.76 -8.61 -13.39
N ALA A 87 14.89 -8.41 -12.08
CA ALA A 87 14.63 -7.13 -11.44
C ALA A 87 15.61 -6.04 -11.94
N ALA A 88 16.89 -6.38 -12.14
CA ALA A 88 17.85 -5.45 -12.73
C ALA A 88 17.53 -5.13 -14.21
N ARG A 89 17.06 -6.13 -14.98
CA ARG A 89 16.60 -5.92 -16.37
C ARG A 89 15.38 -5.01 -16.43
N LEU A 90 14.44 -5.15 -15.52
CA LEU A 90 13.27 -4.29 -15.41
C LEU A 90 13.63 -2.80 -15.26
N LEU A 91 14.73 -2.49 -14.57
CA LEU A 91 15.22 -1.11 -14.47
C LEU A 91 15.62 -0.53 -15.83
N GLN A 92 16.16 -1.35 -16.73
CA GLN A 92 16.51 -0.93 -18.09
C GLN A 92 15.26 -0.55 -18.88
N PHE A 93 14.13 -1.25 -18.68
CA PHE A 93 12.86 -0.83 -19.27
C PHE A 93 12.51 0.59 -18.82
N PHE A 94 12.58 0.92 -17.53
CA PHE A 94 12.28 2.28 -17.09
C PHE A 94 13.20 3.36 -17.69
N GLN A 95 14.43 3.01 -18.06
CA GLN A 95 15.38 3.95 -18.68
C GLN A 95 15.07 4.19 -20.18
N THR A 96 14.57 3.19 -20.89
CA THR A 96 14.31 3.25 -22.34
C THR A 96 12.85 3.49 -22.71
N ASP A 97 11.93 3.31 -21.76
CA ASP A 97 10.52 3.14 -22.08
C ASP A 97 9.76 4.47 -22.21
N ALA A 98 9.44 4.81 -23.47
CA ALA A 98 8.43 5.81 -23.84
C ALA A 98 7.00 5.22 -23.91
N THR A 99 6.85 3.89 -23.84
CA THR A 99 5.65 3.13 -24.25
C THR A 99 4.84 2.47 -23.12
N GLY A 100 5.30 2.53 -21.86
CA GLY A 100 4.58 2.00 -20.68
C GLY A 100 4.87 0.53 -20.33
N LYS A 101 5.49 -0.23 -21.24
CA LYS A 101 5.82 -1.65 -21.04
C LYS A 101 6.56 -1.94 -19.72
N GLY A 102 7.42 -1.04 -19.27
CA GLY A 102 8.20 -1.17 -18.05
C GLY A 102 7.36 -1.23 -16.79
N TRP A 103 6.27 -0.47 -16.71
CA TRP A 103 5.41 -0.52 -15.53
C TRP A 103 4.52 -1.77 -15.54
N SER A 104 3.95 -2.15 -16.67
CA SER A 104 3.15 -3.38 -16.77
C SER A 104 3.97 -4.61 -16.38
N ALA A 105 5.25 -4.65 -16.79
CA ALA A 105 6.21 -5.65 -16.34
C ALA A 105 6.48 -5.54 -14.83
N PHE A 106 6.68 -4.34 -14.30
CA PHE A 106 6.91 -4.11 -12.87
C PHE A 106 5.75 -4.55 -12.00
N GLU A 107 4.53 -4.16 -12.35
CA GLU A 107 3.33 -4.51 -11.60
C GLU A 107 3.16 -6.03 -11.57
N ARG A 108 3.28 -6.70 -12.72
CA ARG A 108 3.20 -8.18 -12.77
C ARG A 108 4.29 -8.85 -11.93
N PHE A 109 5.50 -8.28 -11.93
CA PHE A 109 6.64 -8.85 -11.23
C PHE A 109 6.60 -8.63 -9.71
N PHE A 110 6.09 -7.48 -9.24
CA PHE A 110 6.12 -7.06 -7.84
C PHE A 110 4.76 -7.03 -7.14
N GLU A 111 3.63 -7.19 -7.83
CA GLU A 111 2.29 -7.11 -7.22
C GLU A 111 2.16 -8.02 -5.99
N ALA A 112 2.57 -9.28 -6.11
CA ALA A 112 2.52 -10.23 -4.99
C ALA A 112 3.39 -9.80 -3.80
N ASP A 113 4.56 -9.20 -4.05
CA ASP A 113 5.43 -8.69 -2.99
C ASP A 113 4.83 -7.47 -2.29
N ILE A 114 4.29 -6.54 -3.06
CA ILE A 114 3.62 -5.33 -2.53
C ILE A 114 2.43 -5.75 -1.68
N ARG A 115 1.58 -6.65 -2.19
CA ARG A 115 0.42 -7.18 -1.44
C ARG A 115 0.84 -7.90 -0.16
N ARG A 116 1.93 -8.67 -0.19
CA ARG A 116 2.48 -9.32 1.01
C ARG A 116 3.01 -8.31 2.04
N ILE A 117 3.62 -7.21 1.62
CA ILE A 117 4.04 -6.13 2.51
C ILE A 117 2.81 -5.47 3.15
N LEU A 118 1.79 -5.17 2.34
CA LEU A 118 0.52 -4.59 2.79
C LEU A 118 -0.18 -5.48 3.83
N ALA A 119 -0.37 -6.77 3.53
CA ALA A 119 -1.01 -7.72 4.45
C ALA A 119 -0.28 -7.86 5.79
N ARG A 120 1.05 -7.72 5.78
CA ARG A 120 1.87 -7.77 7.00
C ARG A 120 1.77 -6.51 7.85
N ARG A 121 1.61 -5.34 7.24
CA ARG A 121 1.53 -4.04 7.95
C ARG A 121 0.10 -3.65 8.32
N LEU A 122 -0.89 -4.17 7.60
CA LEU A 122 -2.32 -3.98 7.82
C LEU A 122 -2.97 -5.36 7.93
N PRO A 123 -2.78 -6.09 9.06
CA PRO A 123 -3.34 -7.43 9.25
C PRO A 123 -4.85 -7.37 9.53
N GLY A 124 -5.59 -8.43 9.16
CA GLY A 124 -7.04 -8.56 9.46
C GLY A 124 -7.95 -8.34 8.26
N GLY A 125 -9.15 -8.94 8.29
CA GLY A 125 -10.13 -8.86 7.19
C GLY A 125 -10.66 -7.45 6.96
N ASP A 126 -10.87 -6.70 8.05
CA ASP A 126 -11.45 -5.34 8.08
C ASP A 126 -10.55 -4.25 7.47
N HIS A 127 -9.41 -4.65 6.90
CA HIS A 127 -8.45 -3.76 6.25
C HIS A 127 -8.31 -4.04 4.76
N GLU A 128 -9.19 -4.85 4.13
CA GLU A 128 -9.08 -5.14 2.70
C GLU A 128 -9.19 -3.88 1.84
N ASP A 129 -10.20 -3.04 2.07
CA ASP A 129 -10.36 -1.77 1.37
C ASP A 129 -9.15 -0.86 1.61
N ARG A 130 -8.70 -0.78 2.86
CA ARG A 130 -7.51 0.01 3.22
C ARG A 130 -6.23 -0.49 2.57
N ARG A 131 -6.09 -1.81 2.38
CA ARG A 131 -4.97 -2.43 1.65
C ARG A 131 -5.05 -2.09 0.17
N GLN A 132 -6.25 -2.09 -0.40
CA GLN A 132 -6.46 -1.74 -1.79
C GLN A 132 -6.14 -0.25 -2.03
N ASP A 133 -6.61 0.66 -1.17
CA ASP A 133 -6.27 2.09 -1.24
C ASP A 133 -4.75 2.32 -1.11
N ALA A 134 -4.13 1.67 -0.12
CA ALA A 134 -2.69 1.74 0.09
C ALA A 134 -1.91 1.23 -1.14
N TYR A 135 -2.37 0.14 -1.77
CA TYR A 135 -1.78 -0.38 -3.01
C TYR A 135 -1.83 0.67 -4.13
N GLN A 136 -3.01 1.28 -4.37
CA GLN A 136 -3.19 2.29 -5.41
C GLN A 136 -2.33 3.53 -5.16
N GLU A 137 -2.26 4.00 -3.91
CA GLU A 137 -1.44 5.15 -3.51
C GLU A 137 0.07 4.87 -3.68
N ILE A 138 0.52 3.67 -3.32
CA ILE A 138 1.91 3.24 -3.52
C ILE A 138 2.22 3.18 -5.03
N CYS A 139 1.34 2.56 -5.83
CA CYS A 139 1.51 2.50 -7.27
C CYS A 139 1.61 3.90 -7.90
N LEU A 140 0.71 4.81 -7.52
CA LEU A 140 0.75 6.21 -7.97
C LEU A 140 2.09 6.88 -7.58
N ALA A 141 2.54 6.71 -6.34
CA ALA A 141 3.80 7.29 -5.87
C ALA A 141 5.04 6.72 -6.60
N LEU A 142 5.00 5.46 -7.06
CA LEU A 142 6.07 4.84 -7.84
C LEU A 142 6.08 5.31 -9.30
N VAL A 143 4.91 5.57 -9.89
CA VAL A 143 4.76 6.09 -11.27
C VAL A 143 5.11 7.58 -11.35
N THR A 144 4.89 8.31 -10.26
CA THR A 144 5.10 9.77 -10.15
C THR A 144 6.48 10.20 -10.66
N ASP A 145 6.50 11.35 -11.34
CA ASP A 145 7.70 11.97 -11.93
C ASP A 145 8.45 11.04 -12.89
N ASN A 146 7.72 10.32 -13.75
CA ASN A 146 8.27 9.39 -14.73
C ASN A 146 9.17 8.31 -14.08
N PHE A 147 8.63 7.67 -13.04
CA PHE A 147 9.32 6.63 -12.28
C PHE A 147 10.59 7.11 -11.56
N ARG A 148 10.69 8.40 -11.22
CA ARG A 148 11.87 9.01 -10.60
C ARG A 148 12.40 8.20 -9.41
N ARG A 149 11.49 7.71 -8.56
CA ARG A 149 11.87 6.94 -7.36
C ARG A 149 12.51 5.60 -7.73
N LEU A 150 11.98 4.90 -8.74
CA LEU A 150 12.56 3.64 -9.22
C LEU A 150 13.90 3.87 -9.92
N LYS A 151 14.00 4.95 -10.71
CA LYS A 151 15.22 5.37 -11.42
C LYS A 151 16.33 5.85 -10.48
N ALA A 152 16.00 6.25 -9.25
CA ALA A 152 16.97 6.67 -8.23
C ALA A 152 17.80 5.50 -7.66
N TYR A 153 17.58 4.27 -8.11
CA TYR A 153 18.41 3.14 -7.72
C TYR A 153 19.86 3.33 -8.17
N SER A 154 20.79 3.35 -7.21
CA SER A 154 22.20 3.64 -7.44
C SER A 154 23.05 2.42 -7.85
N GLY A 155 22.44 1.26 -8.09
CA GLY A 155 23.16 0.02 -8.39
C GLY A 155 23.72 -0.71 -7.16
N MET A 156 23.62 -0.13 -5.96
CA MET A 156 24.12 -0.76 -4.73
C MET A 156 23.07 -1.70 -4.13
N GLY A 157 23.44 -2.97 -3.95
CA GLY A 157 22.56 -4.02 -3.40
C GLY A 157 21.74 -4.75 -4.47
N SER A 158 20.58 -5.29 -4.09
CA SER A 158 19.62 -5.86 -5.04
C SER A 158 18.49 -4.88 -5.32
N PHE A 159 18.09 -4.78 -6.59
CA PHE A 159 16.96 -3.93 -6.98
C PHE A 159 15.65 -4.38 -6.31
N THR A 160 15.45 -5.70 -6.17
CA THR A 160 14.35 -6.28 -5.39
C THR A 160 14.29 -5.73 -3.97
N GLY A 161 15.43 -5.72 -3.26
CA GLY A 161 15.52 -5.20 -1.89
C GLY A 161 15.22 -3.71 -1.82
N PHE A 162 15.72 -2.94 -2.79
CA PHE A 162 15.43 -1.51 -2.92
C PHE A 162 13.93 -1.23 -3.11
N VAL A 163 13.26 -1.95 -4.02
CA VAL A 163 11.82 -1.81 -4.26
C VAL A 163 11.02 -2.16 -3.02
N VAL A 164 11.32 -3.30 -2.37
CA VAL A 164 10.64 -3.72 -1.13
C VAL A 164 10.78 -2.68 -0.02
N GLN A 165 11.98 -2.12 0.17
CA GLN A 165 12.22 -1.08 1.17
C GLN A 165 11.48 0.21 0.85
N MET A 166 11.42 0.59 -0.43
CA MET A 166 10.71 1.79 -0.86
C MET A 166 9.21 1.66 -0.66
N VAL A 167 8.63 0.51 -1.03
CA VAL A 167 7.21 0.19 -0.82
C VAL A 167 6.87 0.23 0.67
N ASP A 168 7.70 -0.35 1.54
CA ASP A 168 7.48 -0.31 2.99
C ASP A 168 7.50 1.13 3.53
N ARG A 169 8.41 1.98 3.05
CA ARG A 169 8.46 3.41 3.43
C ARG A 169 7.21 4.16 2.95
N LEU A 170 6.81 3.98 1.70
CA LEU A 170 5.59 4.60 1.16
C LEU A 170 4.35 4.16 1.93
N LEU A 171 4.29 2.90 2.34
CA LEU A 171 3.21 2.37 3.17
C LEU A 171 3.22 2.99 4.57
N ILE A 172 4.38 3.13 5.21
CA ILE A 172 4.50 3.83 6.50
C ILE A 172 3.99 5.27 6.38
N ASP A 173 4.36 5.98 5.31
CA ASP A 173 3.90 7.35 5.08
C ASP A 173 2.39 7.41 4.81
N PHE A 174 1.84 6.45 4.06
CA PHE A 174 0.39 6.30 3.89
C PHE A 174 -0.32 6.07 5.23
N ILE A 175 0.18 5.15 6.06
CA ILE A 175 -0.39 4.86 7.38
C ILE A 175 -0.32 6.10 8.27
N ARG A 176 0.78 6.86 8.25
CA ARG A 176 0.94 8.11 9.01
C ARG A 176 -0.01 9.21 8.56
N ARG A 177 -0.31 9.30 7.26
CA ARG A 177 -1.26 10.27 6.69
C ARG A 177 -2.71 9.90 7.00
N THR A 178 -3.05 8.62 6.90
CA THR A 178 -4.45 8.13 7.00
C THR A 178 -4.86 7.76 8.41
N SER A 179 -3.92 7.36 9.25
CA SER A 179 -4.20 7.19 10.66
C SER A 179 -4.25 8.57 11.29
N SER A 180 -5.42 8.97 11.77
CA SER A 180 -5.51 10.09 12.72
C SER A 180 -4.42 9.89 13.78
N ARG A 181 -3.74 10.97 14.20
CA ARG A 181 -2.73 10.88 15.27
C ARG A 181 -3.41 10.37 16.54
N ARG A 182 -3.40 9.04 16.74
CA ARG A 182 -4.01 8.36 17.88
C ARG A 182 -3.22 8.72 19.13
N ARG A 183 -3.66 9.78 19.80
CA ARG A 183 -3.16 10.17 21.12
C ARG A 183 -4.02 9.48 22.16
N LEU A 184 -3.38 8.87 23.15
CA LEU A 184 -4.11 8.38 24.32
C LEU A 184 -4.75 9.60 25.01
N PRO A 185 -6.05 9.54 25.36
CA PRO A 185 -6.66 10.56 26.20
C PRO A 185 -5.85 10.74 27.49
N THR A 186 -5.75 11.98 28.00
CA THR A 186 -4.99 12.27 29.23
C THR A 186 -5.47 11.43 30.41
N ALA A 187 -6.77 11.10 30.47
CA ALA A 187 -7.34 10.22 31.49
C ALA A 187 -6.74 8.79 31.41
N ILE A 188 -6.51 8.26 30.21
CA ILE A 188 -5.91 6.95 29.98
C ILE A 188 -4.39 6.98 30.20
N LEU A 189 -3.71 8.08 29.83
CA LEU A 189 -2.27 8.26 30.10
C LEU A 189 -1.92 8.22 31.60
N ARG A 190 -2.87 8.57 32.47
CA ARG A 190 -2.71 8.50 33.93
C ARG A 190 -2.88 7.10 34.49
N LEU A 191 -3.38 6.15 33.70
CA LEU A 191 -3.55 4.75 34.10
C LEU A 191 -2.26 3.95 33.85
N GLY A 192 -2.23 2.74 34.40
CA GLY A 192 -1.10 1.82 34.25
C GLY A 192 -0.91 1.32 32.81
N SER A 193 0.24 0.71 32.54
CA SER A 193 0.58 0.19 31.21
C SER A 193 -0.41 -0.85 30.69
N LEU A 194 -0.96 -1.68 31.59
CA LEU A 194 -1.99 -2.68 31.28
C LEU A 194 -3.28 -2.00 30.82
N ASP A 195 -3.73 -0.95 31.50
CA ASP A 195 -4.93 -0.18 31.15
C ASP A 195 -4.77 0.51 29.79
N GLN A 196 -3.61 1.12 29.56
CA GLN A 196 -3.28 1.75 28.28
C GLN A 196 -3.25 0.71 27.15
N ALA A 197 -2.75 -0.51 27.39
CA ALA A 197 -2.78 -1.59 26.40
C ALA A 197 -4.22 -2.06 26.11
N ILE A 198 -5.04 -2.27 27.14
CA ILE A 198 -6.45 -2.63 26.96
C ILE A 198 -7.20 -1.55 26.19
N PHE A 199 -6.96 -0.27 26.49
CA PHE A 199 -7.53 0.83 25.73
C PHE A 199 -7.18 0.72 24.23
N ARG A 200 -5.92 0.45 23.91
CA ARG A 200 -5.48 0.27 22.51
C ARG A 200 -6.20 -0.91 21.86
N TYR A 201 -6.25 -2.07 22.50
CA TYR A 201 -6.88 -3.24 21.88
C TYR A 201 -8.39 -3.05 21.67
N VAL A 202 -9.10 -2.53 22.67
CA VAL A 202 -10.56 -2.36 22.61
C VAL A 202 -10.96 -1.22 21.67
N TYR A 203 -10.35 -0.05 21.83
CA TYR A 203 -10.81 1.17 21.16
C TYR A 203 -10.10 1.39 19.83
N TRP A 204 -8.79 1.10 19.72
CA TRP A 204 -8.02 1.36 18.51
C TRP A 204 -7.92 0.18 17.55
N ASP A 205 -7.80 -1.03 18.09
CA ASP A 205 -7.65 -2.26 17.31
C ASP A 205 -8.97 -3.05 17.20
N LYS A 206 -10.05 -2.52 17.81
CA LYS A 206 -11.43 -3.05 17.77
C LYS A 206 -11.51 -4.54 18.11
N VAL A 207 -10.62 -5.02 18.99
CA VAL A 207 -10.67 -6.38 19.52
C VAL A 207 -11.98 -6.56 20.28
N SER A 208 -12.63 -7.71 20.07
CA SER A 208 -13.87 -8.06 20.75
C SER A 208 -13.74 -7.88 22.27
N LEU A 209 -14.79 -7.36 22.90
CA LEU A 209 -14.88 -7.14 24.34
C LEU A 209 -14.93 -8.45 25.15
N SER A 210 -14.86 -9.62 24.51
CA SER A 210 -14.76 -10.88 25.23
C SER A 210 -13.44 -10.97 26.00
N SER A 211 -13.53 -11.30 27.29
CA SER A 211 -12.38 -11.41 28.19
C SER A 211 -11.32 -12.38 27.68
N GLU A 212 -11.71 -13.42 26.93
CA GLU A 212 -10.79 -14.38 26.32
C GLU A 212 -10.00 -13.80 25.15
N ALA A 213 -10.64 -13.02 24.27
CA ALA A 213 -9.97 -12.37 23.14
C ALA A 213 -8.98 -11.31 23.62
N LEU A 214 -9.37 -10.52 24.64
CA LEU A 214 -8.48 -9.54 25.27
C LEU A 214 -7.31 -10.20 25.99
N LEU A 215 -7.54 -11.28 26.74
CA LEU A 215 -6.46 -12.02 27.42
C LEU A 215 -5.49 -12.67 26.42
N ALA A 216 -5.97 -13.09 25.24
CA ALA A 216 -5.13 -13.60 24.16
C ALA A 216 -4.30 -12.51 23.48
N ALA A 217 -4.86 -11.29 23.33
CA ALA A 217 -4.15 -10.14 22.78
C ALA A 217 -3.09 -9.60 23.75
N VAL A 218 -3.48 -9.31 24.99
CA VAL A 218 -2.60 -8.77 26.04
C VAL A 218 -1.48 -9.75 26.41
N GLY A 219 -1.77 -11.06 26.41
CA GLY A 219 -0.78 -12.09 26.75
C GLY A 219 0.40 -12.20 25.78
N ARG A 220 0.36 -11.52 24.63
CA ARG A 220 1.50 -11.43 23.69
C ARG A 220 2.50 -10.36 24.09
N ASP A 221 2.04 -9.30 24.75
CA ASP A 221 2.79 -8.05 24.94
C ASP A 221 3.26 -7.85 26.39
N PHE A 222 2.84 -8.69 27.33
CA PHE A 222 3.20 -8.61 28.75
C PHE A 222 3.85 -9.90 29.26
N ASN A 223 4.95 -9.75 30.01
CA ASN A 223 5.64 -10.82 30.72
C ASN A 223 5.98 -10.35 32.16
N PRO A 224 5.43 -10.97 33.22
CA PRO A 224 4.50 -12.12 33.21
C PRO A 224 3.14 -11.79 32.59
N ARG A 225 2.48 -12.82 32.06
CA ARG A 225 1.14 -12.68 31.46
C ARG A 225 0.13 -12.28 32.54
N PRO A 226 -0.65 -11.21 32.35
CA PRO A 226 -1.62 -10.78 33.34
C PRO A 226 -2.74 -11.81 33.49
N ALA A 227 -3.28 -11.92 34.70
CA ALA A 227 -4.38 -12.82 35.00
C ALA A 227 -5.69 -12.28 34.39
N MET A 228 -6.66 -13.16 34.15
CA MET A 228 -7.97 -12.77 33.59
C MET A 228 -8.70 -11.74 34.47
N ALA A 229 -8.55 -11.86 35.80
CA ALA A 229 -9.10 -10.89 36.75
C ALA A 229 -8.49 -9.48 36.56
N GLU A 230 -7.16 -9.40 36.38
CA GLU A 230 -6.46 -8.12 36.16
C GLU A 230 -6.86 -7.46 34.84
N VAL A 231 -7.11 -8.26 33.79
CA VAL A 231 -7.59 -7.77 32.49
C VAL A 231 -9.01 -7.21 32.63
N ASN A 232 -9.90 -7.89 33.35
CA ASN A 232 -11.26 -7.41 33.58
C ASN A 232 -11.28 -6.13 34.44
N GLU A 233 -10.48 -6.08 35.50
CA GLU A 233 -10.35 -4.88 36.34
C GLU A 233 -9.78 -3.69 35.57
N ALA A 234 -8.78 -3.92 34.72
CA ALA A 234 -8.21 -2.88 33.88
C ALA A 234 -9.20 -2.42 32.77
N LEU A 235 -10.01 -3.33 32.23
CA LEU A 235 -11.10 -2.96 31.31
C LEU A 235 -12.14 -2.05 31.98
N GLU A 236 -12.53 -2.37 33.21
CA GLU A 236 -13.46 -1.53 33.99
C GLU A 236 -12.84 -0.17 34.35
N ARG A 237 -11.55 -0.12 34.72
CA ARG A 237 -10.84 1.15 34.95
C ARG A 237 -10.76 2.01 33.70
N VAL A 238 -10.51 1.41 32.54
CA VAL A 238 -10.53 2.11 31.24
C VAL A 238 -11.93 2.64 30.93
N ARG A 239 -12.99 1.84 31.09
CA ARG A 239 -14.38 2.27 30.88
C ARG A 239 -14.77 3.43 31.78
N LYS A 240 -14.39 3.38 33.06
CA LYS A 240 -14.66 4.43 34.03
C LYS A 240 -13.87 5.73 33.76
N ALA A 241 -12.70 5.62 33.15
CA ALA A 241 -11.86 6.76 32.80
C ALA A 241 -12.32 7.49 31.53
N LEU A 242 -13.23 6.89 30.74
CA LEU A 242 -13.75 7.46 29.50
C LEU A 242 -15.18 7.97 29.68
N PRO A 243 -15.59 9.04 28.96
CA PRO A 243 -16.98 9.44 28.92
C PRO A 243 -17.90 8.32 28.39
N PRO A 244 -19.16 8.23 28.86
CA PRO A 244 -20.13 7.33 28.27
C PRO A 244 -20.31 7.65 26.77
N GLY A 245 -20.21 6.62 25.92
CA GLY A 245 -20.25 6.80 24.45
C GLY A 245 -18.93 7.25 23.81
N PHE A 246 -17.80 7.13 24.51
CA PHE A 246 -16.49 7.46 23.93
C PHE A 246 -16.18 6.63 22.68
N ASP A 247 -16.16 7.29 21.53
CA ASP A 247 -15.57 6.78 20.30
C ASP A 247 -14.19 7.44 20.07
N PRO A 248 -13.09 6.67 19.97
CA PRO A 248 -11.78 7.20 19.62
C PRO A 248 -11.74 7.90 18.25
N ALA A 249 -12.74 7.69 17.38
CA ALA A 249 -12.88 8.43 16.12
C ALA A 249 -13.42 9.86 16.33
N SER A 250 -14.22 10.10 17.37
CA SER A 250 -14.87 11.40 17.64
C SER A 250 -13.91 12.51 18.06
N GLY A 251 -12.66 12.19 18.38
CA GLY A 251 -11.62 13.19 18.68
C GLY A 251 -11.04 13.90 17.45
N SER A 252 -11.42 13.52 16.23
CA SER A 252 -10.95 14.16 15.00
C SER A 252 -11.98 13.96 13.88
N ARG A 253 -12.76 15.02 13.63
CA ARG A 253 -13.92 15.12 12.71
C ARG A 253 -15.20 14.44 13.23
N ALA A 254 -16.25 15.24 13.32
CA ALA A 254 -17.63 14.78 13.39
C ALA A 254 -17.87 13.79 12.24
N GLN A 255 -18.15 12.53 12.58
CA GLN A 255 -18.74 11.60 11.64
C GLN A 255 -20.25 11.88 11.58
N THR A 256 -20.74 12.14 10.38
CA THR A 256 -22.17 12.07 10.05
C THR A 256 -22.65 10.64 10.26
N ILE A 257 -23.56 10.46 11.20
CA ILE A 257 -24.26 9.19 11.44
C ILE A 257 -25.27 9.00 10.31
N SER A 258 -25.37 7.77 9.77
CA SER A 258 -26.43 7.39 8.84
C SER A 258 -27.77 7.34 9.59
N LEU A 259 -28.78 8.05 9.08
CA LEU A 259 -30.12 8.23 9.68
C LEU A 259 -30.96 6.94 9.82
N SER A 260 -30.41 5.78 9.48
CA SER A 260 -31.13 4.50 9.40
C SER A 260 -31.06 3.63 10.65
N GLU A 261 -30.31 4.02 11.70
CA GLU A 261 -30.08 3.15 12.89
C GLU A 261 -30.45 3.77 14.25
N CYS A 262 -31.19 4.89 14.30
CA CYS A 262 -31.72 5.42 15.56
C CYS A 262 -33.20 5.07 15.73
N GLU A 263 -33.48 3.96 16.42
CA GLU A 263 -34.80 3.70 16.99
C GLU A 263 -35.04 4.60 18.23
N GLU A 264 -36.11 5.38 18.13
CA GLU A 264 -36.93 5.99 19.18
C GLU A 264 -36.21 6.71 20.34
N MET A 265 -35.82 7.96 20.10
CA MET A 265 -35.70 8.99 21.14
C MET A 265 -36.87 9.97 21.05
N PRO A 266 -37.38 10.49 22.18
CA PRO A 266 -38.51 11.40 22.21
C PRO A 266 -38.14 12.69 21.49
N ALA A 267 -39.09 13.22 20.69
CA ALA A 267 -38.97 14.45 19.92
C ALA A 267 -38.57 15.64 20.80
N GLY A 268 -37.26 15.84 20.96
CA GLY A 268 -36.66 17.00 21.58
C GLY A 268 -36.37 18.04 20.50
N SER A 269 -37.17 19.11 20.50
CA SER A 269 -36.91 20.44 19.94
C SER A 269 -36.14 20.50 18.62
N GLU A 270 -36.82 20.93 17.56
CA GLU A 270 -36.21 21.44 16.34
C GLU A 270 -35.05 22.39 16.70
N GLU A 271 -33.81 21.90 16.61
CA GLU A 271 -32.61 22.71 16.70
C GLU A 271 -32.59 23.60 15.45
N HIS A 272 -33.29 24.74 15.52
CA HIS A 272 -33.04 25.80 14.58
C HIS A 272 -31.54 26.15 14.68
N PRO A 273 -30.79 26.10 13.56
CA PRO A 273 -29.37 26.42 13.58
C PRO A 273 -29.23 27.81 14.18
N SER A 274 -28.27 27.96 15.10
CA SER A 274 -28.05 29.28 15.70
C SER A 274 -27.81 30.31 14.58
N PRO A 275 -28.16 31.59 14.77
CA PRO A 275 -27.93 32.63 13.75
C PRO A 275 -26.49 32.65 13.22
N GLU A 276 -25.53 32.32 14.09
CA GLU A 276 -24.10 32.20 13.75
C GLU A 276 -23.81 30.96 12.89
N GLN A 277 -24.42 29.81 13.20
CA GLN A 277 -24.32 28.60 12.38
C GLN A 277 -24.97 28.81 11.00
N ALA A 278 -26.14 29.45 10.93
CA ALA A 278 -26.80 29.77 9.66
C ALA A 278 -25.96 30.72 8.79
N PHE A 279 -25.20 31.63 9.41
CA PHE A 279 -24.27 32.51 8.69
C PHE A 279 -23.06 31.75 8.15
N LEU A 280 -22.44 30.88 8.97
CA LEU A 280 -21.32 30.02 8.56
C LEU A 280 -21.72 29.04 7.44
N SER A 281 -22.92 28.45 7.51
CA SER A 281 -23.45 27.58 6.46
C SER A 281 -23.62 28.32 5.14
N LYS A 282 -24.16 29.55 5.16
CA LYS A 282 -24.31 30.38 3.96
C LYS A 282 -22.97 30.77 3.36
N GLU A 283 -21.97 31.06 4.19
CA GLU A 283 -20.63 31.38 3.71
C GLU A 283 -19.93 30.14 3.12
N ALA A 284 -20.08 28.98 3.77
CA ALA A 284 -19.59 27.71 3.25
C ALA A 284 -20.26 27.32 1.92
N GLU A 285 -21.57 27.51 1.78
CA GLU A 285 -22.31 27.30 0.53
C GLU A 285 -21.81 28.21 -0.59
N LYS A 286 -21.55 29.48 -0.31
CA LYS A 286 -20.96 30.41 -1.28
C LYS A 286 -19.57 29.94 -1.70
N LEU A 287 -18.70 29.58 -0.76
CA LEU A 287 -17.34 29.12 -1.05
C LEU A 287 -17.35 27.80 -1.84
N LEU A 288 -18.26 26.87 -1.51
CA LEU A 288 -18.50 25.66 -2.29
C LEU A 288 -18.98 25.97 -3.71
N SER A 289 -19.88 26.94 -3.88
CA SER A 289 -20.35 27.35 -5.21
C SER A 289 -19.23 27.97 -6.06
N ILE A 290 -18.34 28.74 -5.44
CA ILE A 290 -17.16 29.32 -6.08
C ILE A 290 -16.20 28.20 -6.48
N ALA A 291 -15.87 27.29 -5.56
CA ALA A 291 -15.01 26.14 -5.85
C ALA A 291 -15.58 25.24 -6.96
N ALA A 292 -16.91 24.99 -6.96
CA ALA A 292 -17.59 24.22 -8.00
C ALA A 292 -17.53 24.90 -9.37
N THR A 293 -17.67 26.23 -9.42
CA THR A 293 -17.52 27.01 -10.66
C THR A 293 -16.08 26.94 -11.19
N VAL A 294 -15.08 27.17 -10.33
CA VAL A 294 -13.66 27.08 -10.69
C VAL A 294 -13.31 25.68 -11.20
N LEU A 295 -13.82 24.62 -10.54
CA LEU A 295 -13.61 23.24 -10.99
C LEU A 295 -14.27 22.98 -12.34
N ARG A 296 -15.48 23.48 -12.57
CA ARG A 296 -16.19 23.33 -13.85
C ARG A 296 -15.42 23.98 -14.98
N GLU A 297 -15.05 25.25 -14.83
CA GLU A 297 -14.24 25.99 -15.81
C GLU A 297 -12.90 25.29 -16.07
N THR A 298 -12.25 24.78 -15.02
CA THR A 298 -11.00 24.02 -15.17
C THR A 298 -11.23 22.73 -15.95
N THR A 299 -12.30 21.98 -15.67
CA THR A 299 -12.62 20.75 -16.41
C THR A 299 -12.92 21.00 -17.89
N GLU A 300 -13.41 22.18 -18.26
CA GLU A 300 -13.61 22.56 -19.67
C GLU A 300 -12.29 22.77 -20.42
N THR A 301 -11.24 23.22 -19.72
CA THR A 301 -9.89 23.39 -20.29
C THR A 301 -9.09 22.09 -20.41
N LEU A 302 -9.56 21.00 -19.79
CA LEU A 302 -8.91 19.69 -19.87
C LEU A 302 -9.09 19.05 -21.25
N SER A 303 -8.11 18.24 -21.65
CA SER A 303 -8.21 17.43 -22.86
C SER A 303 -9.37 16.41 -22.76
N GLU A 304 -9.82 15.88 -23.89
CA GLU A 304 -10.93 14.91 -23.92
C GLU A 304 -10.66 13.66 -23.06
N ALA A 305 -9.41 13.16 -23.08
CA ALA A 305 -9.01 12.03 -22.25
C ALA A 305 -9.05 12.34 -20.74
N GLU A 306 -8.68 13.56 -20.36
CA GLU A 306 -8.68 14.02 -18.96
C GLU A 306 -10.12 14.27 -18.45
N ARG A 307 -10.99 14.85 -19.29
CA ARG A 307 -12.43 14.98 -19.00
C ARG A 307 -13.11 13.64 -18.81
N LEU A 308 -12.78 12.67 -19.68
CA LEU A 308 -13.28 11.30 -19.56
C LEU A 308 -12.81 10.65 -18.25
N TYR A 309 -11.54 10.84 -17.86
CA TYR A 309 -11.03 10.37 -16.57
C TYR A 309 -11.82 10.96 -15.40
N VAL A 310 -12.02 12.29 -15.35
CA VAL A 310 -12.81 12.95 -14.30
C VAL A 310 -14.22 12.38 -14.23
N ARG A 311 -14.89 12.22 -15.37
CA ARG A 311 -16.25 11.68 -15.43
C ARG A 311 -16.33 10.23 -14.97
N ILE A 312 -15.33 9.40 -15.19
CA ILE A 312 -15.38 8.00 -14.76
C ILE A 312 -14.94 7.86 -13.30
N ALA A 313 -13.84 8.50 -12.93
CA ALA A 313 -13.20 8.31 -11.64
C ALA A 313 -13.85 9.10 -10.49
N LEU A 314 -14.58 10.18 -10.78
CA LEU A 314 -15.15 11.09 -9.78
C LEU A 314 -16.69 11.19 -9.81
N SER A 315 -17.40 10.48 -10.70
CA SER A 315 -18.88 10.54 -10.77
C SER A 315 -19.61 9.54 -9.88
N GLY A 316 -18.92 8.61 -9.22
CA GLY A 316 -19.52 7.64 -8.29
C GLY A 316 -19.37 8.06 -6.83
N GLU A 317 -20.14 7.44 -5.92
CA GLU A 317 -20.06 7.63 -4.45
C GLU A 317 -18.76 7.10 -3.81
N GLY A 318 -17.71 6.87 -4.60
CA GLY A 318 -16.43 6.37 -4.13
C GLY A 318 -15.36 6.50 -5.19
N GLN A 319 -14.10 6.45 -4.75
CA GLN A 319 -12.96 6.49 -5.67
C GLN A 319 -12.87 5.15 -6.43
N MET A 320 -13.11 5.18 -7.74
CA MET A 320 -13.02 3.97 -8.56
C MET A 320 -11.55 3.49 -8.67
N PRO A 321 -11.27 2.17 -8.55
CA PRO A 321 -9.92 1.64 -8.71
C PRO A 321 -9.34 1.97 -10.08
N ALA A 322 -8.03 2.28 -10.15
CA ALA A 322 -7.40 2.69 -11.41
C ALA A 322 -7.50 1.62 -12.51
N ARG A 323 -7.55 0.33 -12.14
CA ARG A 323 -7.75 -0.78 -13.08
C ARG A 323 -9.13 -0.75 -13.75
N ASP A 324 -10.18 -0.42 -13.00
CA ASP A 324 -11.53 -0.33 -13.54
C ASP A 324 -11.68 0.89 -14.44
N VAL A 325 -11.12 2.02 -14.02
CA VAL A 325 -11.04 3.23 -14.85
C VAL A 325 -10.27 2.95 -16.15
N ALA A 326 -9.14 2.25 -16.08
CA ALA A 326 -8.34 1.86 -17.24
C ALA A 326 -9.11 0.97 -18.22
N ARG A 327 -9.84 -0.02 -17.69
CA ARG A 327 -10.72 -0.88 -18.50
C ARG A 327 -11.83 -0.07 -19.18
N MET A 328 -12.47 0.85 -18.47
CA MET A 328 -13.53 1.70 -19.03
C MET A 328 -13.01 2.69 -20.07
N MET A 329 -11.79 3.21 -19.89
CA MET A 329 -11.14 4.12 -20.83
C MET A 329 -10.43 3.40 -21.99
N GLN A 330 -10.36 2.06 -21.96
CA GLN A 330 -9.56 1.23 -22.88
C GLN A 330 -8.09 1.69 -22.97
N ARG A 331 -7.50 2.06 -21.82
CA ARG A 331 -6.13 2.54 -21.72
C ARG A 331 -5.31 1.67 -20.77
N PRO A 332 -3.97 1.67 -20.89
CA PRO A 332 -3.11 1.07 -19.88
C PRO A 332 -3.33 1.72 -18.51
N VAL A 333 -3.29 0.93 -17.43
CA VAL A 333 -3.47 1.40 -16.04
C VAL A 333 -2.48 2.51 -15.68
N GLU A 334 -1.29 2.46 -16.26
CA GLU A 334 -0.25 3.48 -16.14
C GLU A 334 -0.66 4.85 -16.67
N GLU A 335 -1.28 4.88 -17.84
CA GLU A 335 -1.78 6.11 -18.41
C GLU A 335 -2.86 6.68 -17.51
N VAL A 336 -3.68 5.83 -16.88
CA VAL A 336 -4.65 6.25 -15.88
C VAL A 336 -3.99 6.82 -14.64
N TYR A 337 -2.89 6.24 -14.13
CA TYR A 337 -2.14 6.85 -13.03
C TYR A 337 -1.50 8.19 -13.42
N LYS A 338 -0.96 8.30 -14.64
CA LYS A 338 -0.39 9.55 -15.18
C LYS A 338 -1.48 10.61 -15.39
N LEU A 339 -2.65 10.22 -15.90
CA LEU A 339 -3.83 11.07 -16.06
C LEU A 339 -4.34 11.54 -14.70
N LYS A 340 -4.50 10.63 -13.72
CA LYS A 340 -4.82 10.95 -12.33
C LYS A 340 -3.87 12.00 -11.79
N GLN A 341 -2.56 11.79 -11.93
CA GLN A 341 -1.55 12.74 -11.43
C GLN A 341 -1.71 14.12 -12.09
N ARG A 342 -1.81 14.17 -13.42
CA ARG A 342 -1.89 15.43 -14.17
C ARG A 342 -3.18 16.20 -13.89
N VAL A 343 -4.32 15.52 -13.94
CA VAL A 343 -5.64 16.09 -13.65
C VAL A 343 -5.70 16.60 -12.23
N MET A 344 -5.33 15.79 -11.24
CA MET A 344 -5.37 16.23 -9.83
C MET A 344 -4.39 17.38 -9.56
N GLY A 345 -3.23 17.40 -10.24
CA GLY A 345 -2.29 18.52 -10.18
C GLY A 345 -2.89 19.82 -10.71
N GLN A 346 -3.45 19.78 -11.93
CA GLN A 346 -4.09 20.95 -12.56
C GLN A 346 -5.29 21.46 -11.76
N LEU A 347 -6.14 20.56 -11.26
CA LEU A 347 -7.29 20.94 -10.43
C LEU A 347 -6.84 21.60 -9.12
N ARG A 348 -5.81 21.04 -8.46
CA ARG A 348 -5.26 21.63 -7.23
C ARG A 348 -4.63 23.00 -7.49
N GLU A 349 -3.81 23.12 -8.52
CA GLU A 349 -3.16 24.39 -8.88
C GLU A 349 -4.19 25.50 -9.16
N LYS A 350 -5.28 25.18 -9.87
CA LYS A 350 -6.35 26.13 -10.16
C LYS A 350 -7.17 26.51 -8.92
N LEU A 351 -7.42 25.56 -8.03
CA LEU A 351 -8.07 25.82 -6.74
C LEU A 351 -7.20 26.68 -5.81
N GLU A 352 -5.90 26.39 -5.72
CA GLU A 352 -4.94 27.15 -4.92
C GLU A 352 -4.66 28.55 -5.50
N GLY A 353 -4.85 28.74 -6.80
CA GLY A 353 -4.78 30.04 -7.47
C GLY A 353 -5.93 30.99 -7.13
N HIS A 354 -7.07 30.48 -6.62
CA HIS A 354 -8.20 31.31 -6.22
C HIS A 354 -8.10 31.65 -4.73
N SER A 355 -7.75 32.91 -4.39
CA SER A 355 -7.45 33.36 -3.02
C SER A 355 -8.51 32.95 -1.99
N ALA A 356 -9.80 33.15 -2.29
CA ALA A 356 -10.90 32.79 -1.40
C ALA A 356 -11.01 31.28 -1.11
N VAL A 357 -10.68 30.43 -2.09
CA VAL A 357 -10.76 28.96 -1.94
C VAL A 357 -9.53 28.43 -1.22
N ARG A 358 -8.35 29.01 -1.49
CA ARG A 358 -7.10 28.69 -0.79
C ARG A 358 -7.20 29.01 0.70
N ASP A 359 -7.73 30.18 1.05
CA ASP A 359 -7.84 30.61 2.44
C ASP A 359 -8.90 29.76 3.18
N TRP A 360 -9.97 29.35 2.48
CA TRP A 360 -10.94 28.39 2.99
C TRP A 360 -10.35 26.99 3.20
N LEU A 361 -9.60 26.44 2.23
CA LEU A 361 -8.91 25.15 2.34
C LEU A 361 -7.86 25.11 3.46
N ALA A 362 -7.29 26.26 3.85
CA ALA A 362 -6.36 26.36 4.98
C ALA A 362 -7.07 26.48 6.34
N SER A 363 -8.35 26.87 6.35
CA SER A 363 -9.19 27.04 7.55
C SER A 363 -9.95 25.77 7.97
N VAL A 364 -10.01 24.77 7.08
CA VAL A 364 -10.67 23.46 7.25
C VAL A 364 -9.63 22.36 7.38
#